data_AF-C5D0A2-F1
#
_entry.id   AF-C5D0A2-F1
#
_cell.length_a   1.000
_cell.length_b   1.000
_cell.length_c   1.000
_cell.angle_alpha   90.00
_cell.angle_beta   90.00
_cell.angle_gamma   90.00
#
_symmetry.space_group_name_H-M   'P 1'
#
loop_
_entity.id
_entity.type
_entity.pdbx_description
1 polymer ?
#
loop_
_entity_poly.entity_id
_entity_poly.type
_entity_poly.pdbx_seq_one_letter_code
_entity_poly.pdbx_strand_id
1 'polypeptide(L)' 'MEDDIPTDLWIYYCAQQLKRHWRTVDPEQLEELATDLACEAHLRTLSPRAAALKWLEPVMTPGEAR' A
#
# COMPACT_ATOMS: atom_id res chain seq x y z
N MET A 1 5.94 13.39 -19.76
CA MET A 1 6.67 13.40 -18.48
C MET A 1 5.82 12.55 -17.57
N GLU A 2 6.22 11.31 -17.34
CA GLU A 2 5.60 10.50 -16.28
C GLU A 2 5.93 11.24 -14.98
N ASP A 3 4.92 11.83 -14.35
CA ASP A 3 5.05 12.41 -13.01
C ASP A 3 5.44 11.28 -12.05
N ASP A 4 6.74 11.11 -11.82
CA ASP A 4 7.27 10.28 -10.73
C ASP A 4 6.79 10.94 -9.43
N ILE A 5 5.67 10.46 -8.91
CA ILE A 5 5.13 10.91 -7.63
C ILE A 5 6.23 10.67 -6.61
N PRO A 6 6.72 11.70 -5.91
CA PRO A 6 7.83 11.55 -4.99
C PRO A 6 7.46 10.49 -3.94
N THR A 7 8.44 9.71 -3.52
CA THR A 7 8.24 8.54 -2.65
C THR A 7 7.43 8.88 -1.41
N ASP A 8 7.69 10.02 -0.77
CA ASP A 8 6.90 10.56 0.35
C ASP A 8 5.40 10.66 0.06
N LEU A 9 5.03 11.27 -1.09
CA LEU A 9 3.63 11.40 -1.49
C LEU A 9 3.03 10.02 -1.81
N TRP A 10 3.80 9.13 -2.43
CA TRP A 10 3.33 7.78 -2.75
C TRP A 10 3.05 6.98 -1.47
N ILE A 11 3.96 7.03 -0.49
CA ILE A 11 3.81 6.41 0.83
C ILE A 11 2.57 6.96 1.52
N TYR A 12 2.43 8.29 1.59
CA TYR A 12 1.27 8.93 2.22
C TYR A 12 -0.07 8.47 1.59
N TYR A 13 -0.18 8.48 0.26
CA TYR A 13 -1.41 8.06 -0.42
C TYR A 13 -1.68 6.56 -0.27
N CYS A 14 -0.62 5.73 -0.27
CA CYS A 14 -0.74 4.29 -0.06
C CYS A 14 -1.20 3.98 1.36
N ALA A 15 -0.57 4.58 2.38
CA ALA A 15 -0.93 4.47 3.79
C ALA A 15 -2.37 4.95 4.05
N GLN A 16 -2.79 6.06 3.44
CA GLN A 16 -4.18 6.51 3.51
C GLN A 16 -5.15 5.50 2.92
N GLN A 17 -4.81 4.90 1.78
CA GLN A 17 -5.65 3.87 1.16
C GLN A 17 -5.76 2.65 2.07
N LEU A 18 -4.64 2.16 2.60
CA LEU A 18 -4.61 1.05 3.56
C LEU A 18 -5.44 1.38 4.80
N LYS A 19 -5.34 2.59 5.35
CA LYS A 19 -6.13 3.05 6.51
C LYS A 19 -7.64 3.01 6.28
N ARG A 20 -8.10 3.24 5.05
CA ARG A 20 -9.53 3.15 4.71
C ARG A 20 -10.06 1.72 4.84
N HIS A 21 -9.22 0.74 4.54
CA HIS A 21 -9.52 -0.69 4.67
C HIS A 21 -9.24 -1.22 6.09
N TRP A 22 -8.15 -0.78 6.71
CA TRP A 22 -7.69 -1.18 8.05
C TRP A 22 -7.73 -0.02 9.02
N ARG A 23 -8.94 0.31 9.48
CA ARG A 23 -9.16 1.43 10.41
C ARG A 23 -8.68 1.14 11.84
N THR A 24 -8.43 -0.12 12.14
CA THR A 24 -7.97 -0.61 13.45
C THR A 24 -6.45 -0.70 13.57
N VAL A 25 -5.73 -0.55 12.46
CA VAL A 25 -4.25 -0.55 12.44
C VAL A 25 -3.76 0.88 12.63
N ASP A 26 -2.71 1.05 13.42
CA ASP A 26 -2.13 2.36 13.68
C ASP A 26 -1.61 3.02 12.40
N PRO A 27 -1.78 4.33 12.24
CA PRO A 27 -1.33 5.05 11.05
C PRO A 27 0.19 4.94 10.84
N GLU A 28 0.98 4.92 11.93
CA GLU A 28 2.44 4.76 11.85
C GLU A 28 2.83 3.42 11.23
N GLN A 29 2.18 2.32 11.64
CA GLN A 29 2.41 0.99 11.05
C GLN A 29 2.02 0.94 9.56
N LEU A 30 0.98 1.68 9.16
CA LEU A 30 0.56 1.78 7.76
C LEU A 30 1.53 2.59 6.91
N GLU A 31 2.17 3.61 7.46
CA GLU A 31 3.21 4.39 6.80
C GLU A 31 4.51 3.58 6.66
N GLU A 32 4.91 2.83 7.70
CA GLU A 32 6.03 1.88 7.60
C GLU A 32 5.77 0.82 6.53
N LEU A 33 4.58 0.23 6.52
CA LEU A 33 4.18 -0.74 5.49
C LEU A 33 4.20 -0.10 4.11
N ALA A 34 3.62 1.09 3.95
CA ALA A 34 3.62 1.80 2.67
C ALA A 34 5.05 2.15 2.19
N THR A 35 5.98 2.38 3.12
CA THR A 35 7.40 2.57 2.82
C THR A 35 8.02 1.29 2.26
N ASP A 36 7.71 0.15 2.88
CA ASP A 36 8.15 -1.17 2.39
C ASP A 36 7.59 -1.46 0.98
N LEU A 37 6.28 -1.19 0.77
CA LEU A 37 5.63 -1.33 -0.54
C LEU A 37 6.24 -0.38 -1.60
N ALA A 38 6.75 0.78 -1.20
CA ALA A 38 7.39 1.72 -2.11
C ALA A 38 8.77 1.23 -2.58
N CYS A 39 9.47 0.43 -1.75
CA CYS A 39 10.72 -0.24 -2.12
C CYS A 39 10.50 -1.38 -3.12
N GLU A 40 9.29 -1.95 -3.16
CA GLU A 40 8.96 -3.00 -4.12
C GLU A 40 8.80 -2.43 -5.54
N ALA A 41 9.80 -2.66 -6.40
CA ALA A 41 9.81 -2.16 -7.77
C ALA A 41 8.54 -2.51 -8.56
N HIS A 42 7.95 -3.69 -8.31
CA HIS A 42 6.73 -4.12 -8.98
C HIS A 42 5.48 -3.36 -8.50
N LEU A 43 5.43 -2.92 -7.24
CA LEU A 43 4.35 -2.08 -6.73
C LEU A 43 4.58 -0.60 -7.07
N ARG A 44 5.84 -0.17 -7.10
CA ARG A 44 6.25 1.18 -7.48
C ARG A 44 5.89 1.52 -8.94
N THR A 45 5.81 0.51 -9.81
CA THR A 45 5.26 0.68 -11.18
C THR A 45 3.75 0.96 -11.20
N LEU A 46 3.04 0.71 -10.09
CA LEU A 46 1.62 0.96 -9.94
C LEU A 46 1.36 2.27 -9.18
N SER A 47 0.17 2.82 -9.38
CA SER A 47 -0.30 3.93 -8.55
C SER A 47 -0.45 3.48 -7.09
N PRO A 48 -0.25 4.36 -6.09
CA PRO A 48 -0.26 3.98 -4.67
C PRO A 48 -1.57 3.30 -4.24
N ARG A 49 -2.70 3.67 -4.85
CA ARG A 49 -3.99 3.00 -4.66
C ARG A 49 -4.01 1.58 -5.21
N ALA A 50 -3.47 1.38 -6.42
CA ALA A 50 -3.43 0.07 -7.06
C ALA A 50 -2.43 -0.87 -6.36
N ALA A 51 -1.29 -0.35 -5.90
CA ALA A 51 -0.35 -1.09 -5.07
C ALA A 51 -0.98 -1.55 -3.75
N ALA A 52 -1.67 -0.65 -3.03
CA ALA A 52 -2.38 -1.00 -1.81
C ALA A 52 -3.45 -2.08 -2.04
N LEU A 53 -4.24 -1.97 -3.12
CA LEU A 53 -5.25 -2.98 -3.47
C LEU A 53 -4.61 -4.34 -3.76
N LYS A 54 -3.56 -4.36 -4.58
CA LYS A 54 -2.84 -5.58 -4.97
C LYS A 54 -2.23 -6.30 -3.77
N TRP A 55 -1.70 -5.54 -2.82
CA TRP A 55 -1.19 -6.08 -1.57
C TRP A 55 -2.30 -6.54 -0.61
N LEU A 56 -3.46 -5.86 -0.62
CA LEU A 56 -4.62 -6.25 0.18
C LEU A 56 -5.35 -7.50 -0.37
N GLU A 57 -5.25 -7.82 -1.66
CA GLU A 57 -5.87 -9.01 -2.27
C GLU A 57 -5.64 -10.30 -1.46
N PRO A 58 -4.39 -10.72 -1.16
CA PRO A 58 -4.14 -11.93 -0.37
C PRO A 58 -4.65 -11.85 1.07
N VAL A 59 -4.65 -10.66 1.70
CA VAL A 59 -5.08 -10.51 3.09
C VAL A 59 -6.61 -10.49 3.22
N MET A 60 -7.32 -10.03 2.19
CA MET A 60 -8.79 -10.01 2.13
C MET A 60 -9.42 -11.36 1.78
N THR A 61 -8.65 -12.31 1.27
CA THR A 61 -9.02 -13.73 1.19
C THR A 61 -8.38 -14.52 2.34
N PRO A 62 -8.90 -14.45 3.59
CA PRO A 62 -8.48 -15.35 4.67
C PRO A 62 -9.00 -16.79 4.47
N GLY A 63 -9.17 -17.25 3.23
CA GLY A 63 -9.81 -18.53 2.91
C GLY A 63 -9.01 -19.31 1.88
N GLU A 64 -8.09 -20.14 2.38
CA GLU A 64 -7.60 -21.42 1.83
C GLU A 64 -6.10 -21.63 2.12
N ALA A 65 -5.77 -21.78 3.41
CA ALA A 65 -4.63 -22.59 3.81
C ALA A 65 -5.14 -23.53 4.92
N ARG A 66 -5.80 -24.60 4.48
CA ARG A 66 -6.17 -25.74 5.33
C ARG A 66 -5.28 -26.92 4.99
#